data_AF-K2BTB2-F1
#
_entry.id   AF-K2BTB2-F1
#
_cell.length_a   1.000
_cell.length_b   1.000
_cell.length_c   1.000
_cell.angle_alpha   90.00
_cell.angle_beta   90.00
_cell.angle_gamma   90.00
#
_symmetry.space_group_name_H-M   'P 1'
#
loop_
_entity.id
_entity.type
_entity.pdbx_description
1 polymer ?
#
loop_
_entity_poly.entity_id
_entity_poly.type
_entity_poly.pdbx_seq_one_letter_code
_entity_poly.pdbx_strand_id
1 'polypeptide(L)'
;DLIAGSFISSDMSGMVMIEQGYAANMGLKPGDNIVVASESFAISGIINPGVRPGRADVYMLFADAERIINRRIRNPLFHEANIILIEAASSKVHAQAISDVKTLVQSDALVSYGCYVPASEALGLNEKNVWLFMALVGGAAILFAVKTQVSSVIERRRQLAILRAIGWKNRVVVAQIFTESLLLAVFGCIAGALIAWCALQLLPLTSLLGISAEVPLTINWQLMQVLILFAVTGGTIAGLVPAVSVIRQNPAEVLRRI
;
A
#
# COMPACT_ATOMS: atom_id res chain seq x y z
N ASP A 1 1.70 -0.18 -20.46
CA ASP A 1 2.34 -1.48 -20.67
C ASP A 1 2.42 -1.87 -22.14
N LEU A 2 3.43 -2.67 -22.49
CA LEU A 2 3.62 -3.23 -23.83
C LEU A 2 2.73 -4.47 -24.00
N ILE A 3 1.94 -4.51 -25.06
CA ILE A 3 1.04 -5.63 -25.35
C ILE A 3 1.68 -6.57 -26.37
N ALA A 4 2.32 -6.01 -27.40
CA ALA A 4 2.95 -6.78 -28.47
C ALA A 4 4.10 -6.00 -29.08
N GLY A 5 5.11 -6.71 -29.58
CA GLY A 5 6.28 -6.12 -30.26
C GLY A 5 7.37 -5.67 -29.29
N SER A 6 8.03 -4.56 -29.59
CA SER A 6 9.13 -3.98 -28.80
C SER A 6 8.94 -2.48 -28.55
N PHE A 7 9.45 -2.01 -27.41
CA PHE A 7 9.58 -0.57 -27.16
C PHE A 7 10.60 0.06 -28.13
N ILE A 8 10.36 1.32 -28.48
CA ILE A 8 11.29 2.12 -29.27
C ILE A 8 12.41 2.62 -28.37
N SER A 9 13.65 2.44 -28.82
CA SER A 9 14.86 3.03 -28.25
C SER A 9 15.39 4.17 -29.12
N SER A 10 16.33 4.96 -28.60
CA SER A 10 16.86 6.17 -29.26
C SER A 10 17.56 5.93 -30.61
N ASP A 11 17.92 4.68 -30.90
CA ASP A 11 18.54 4.21 -32.14
C ASP A 11 17.53 3.74 -33.20
N MET A 12 16.26 3.55 -32.84
CA MET A 12 15.21 3.03 -33.73
C MET A 12 14.44 4.15 -34.45
N SER A 13 15.14 4.98 -35.23
CA SER A 13 14.50 6.00 -36.08
C SER A 13 13.65 5.38 -37.18
N GLY A 14 12.51 6.00 -37.49
CA GLY A 14 11.57 5.50 -38.50
C GLY A 14 10.61 4.42 -37.99
N MET A 15 10.58 4.17 -36.68
CA MET A 15 9.63 3.25 -36.04
C MET A 15 8.63 3.99 -35.16
N VAL A 16 7.43 3.42 -35.03
CA VAL A 16 6.36 3.96 -34.18
C VAL A 16 5.73 2.89 -33.30
N MET A 17 5.26 3.32 -32.12
CA MET A 17 4.38 2.52 -31.28
C MET A 17 2.97 3.06 -31.41
N ILE A 18 2.00 2.16 -31.39
CA ILE A 18 0.59 2.54 -31.54
C ILE A 18 -0.21 2.13 -30.31
N GLU A 19 -1.24 2.90 -30.02
CA GLU A 19 -2.15 2.63 -28.93
C GLU A 19 -3.04 1.41 -29.25
N GLN A 20 -3.33 0.58 -28.25
CA GLN A 20 -4.14 -0.65 -28.39
C GLN A 20 -5.48 -0.43 -29.09
N GLY A 21 -6.27 0.56 -28.66
CA GLY A 21 -7.58 0.87 -29.24
C GLY A 21 -7.47 1.31 -30.69
N TYR A 22 -6.48 2.17 -30.99
CA TYR A 22 -6.20 2.59 -32.37
C TYR A 22 -5.77 1.43 -33.27
N ALA A 23 -4.87 0.57 -32.78
CA ALA A 23 -4.41 -0.63 -33.48
C ALA A 23 -5.57 -1.59 -33.78
N ALA A 24 -6.44 -1.82 -32.79
CA ALA A 24 -7.61 -2.69 -32.95
C ALA A 24 -8.60 -2.15 -33.99
N ASN A 25 -8.86 -0.83 -33.98
CA ASN A 25 -9.77 -0.19 -34.93
C ASN A 25 -9.24 -0.24 -36.37
N MET A 26 -7.92 -0.13 -36.56
CA MET A 26 -7.30 -0.16 -37.88
C MET A 26 -6.82 -1.56 -38.32
N GLY A 27 -6.95 -2.58 -37.46
CA GLY A 27 -6.49 -3.93 -37.75
C GLY A 27 -4.97 -4.07 -37.88
N LEU A 28 -4.20 -3.16 -37.25
CA LEU A 28 -2.75 -3.06 -37.37
C LEU A 28 -2.02 -3.97 -36.38
N LYS A 29 -0.88 -4.53 -36.80
CA LYS A 29 -0.02 -5.40 -36.01
C LYS A 29 1.43 -4.90 -36.01
N PRO A 30 2.27 -5.32 -35.03
CA PRO A 30 3.71 -5.07 -35.09
C PRO A 30 4.29 -5.63 -36.40
N GLY A 31 5.12 -4.83 -37.06
CA GLY A 31 5.67 -5.10 -38.40
C GLY A 31 4.89 -4.49 -39.55
N ASP A 32 3.63 -4.10 -39.34
CA ASP A 32 2.87 -3.36 -40.34
C ASP A 32 3.40 -1.93 -40.47
N ASN A 33 3.08 -1.29 -41.60
CA ASN A 33 3.44 0.10 -41.86
C ASN A 33 2.22 1.01 -41.69
N ILE A 34 2.45 2.17 -41.06
CA ILE A 34 1.46 3.25 -40.95
C ILE A 34 1.99 4.51 -41.62
N VAL A 35 1.10 5.22 -42.31
CA VAL A 35 1.43 6.49 -42.92
C VAL A 35 1.08 7.63 -41.97
N VAL A 36 2.09 8.31 -41.44
CA VAL A 36 1.92 9.51 -40.63
C VAL A 36 2.44 10.70 -41.43
N ALA A 37 1.56 11.64 -41.71
CA ALA A 37 1.92 12.87 -42.40
C ALA A 37 2.74 12.65 -43.70
N SER A 38 2.28 11.70 -44.53
CA SER A 38 2.83 11.35 -45.85
C SER A 38 4.18 10.64 -45.82
N GLU A 39 4.60 10.15 -44.66
CA GLU A 39 5.74 9.26 -44.51
C GLU A 39 5.31 7.92 -43.89
N SER A 40 5.95 6.84 -44.32
CA SER A 40 5.66 5.49 -43.82
C SER A 40 6.57 5.17 -42.65
N PHE A 41 5.98 4.68 -41.56
CA PHE A 41 6.68 4.21 -40.37
C PHE A 41 6.33 2.76 -40.10
N ALA A 42 7.32 1.97 -39.69
CA ALA A 42 7.11 0.60 -39.27
C ALA A 42 6.62 0.57 -37.81
N ILE A 43 5.61 -0.24 -37.53
CA ILE A 43 5.07 -0.40 -36.18
C ILE A 43 5.98 -1.35 -35.40
N SER A 44 6.71 -0.83 -34.42
CA SER A 44 7.56 -1.61 -33.53
C SER A 44 6.74 -2.36 -32.47
N GLY A 45 5.66 -1.75 -31.98
CA GLY A 45 4.87 -2.35 -30.91
C GLY A 45 3.53 -1.68 -30.65
N ILE A 46 2.67 -2.41 -29.94
CA ILE A 46 1.37 -1.95 -29.47
C ILE A 46 1.45 -1.75 -27.96
N ILE A 47 1.03 -0.59 -27.49
CA ILE A 47 1.06 -0.21 -26.08
C ILE A 47 -0.34 0.12 -25.56
N ASN A 48 -0.55 -0.12 -24.27
CA ASN A 48 -1.66 0.43 -23.51
C ASN A 48 -1.09 1.45 -22.51
N PRO A 49 -1.21 2.76 -22.80
CA PRO A 49 -0.70 3.81 -21.92
C PRO A 49 -1.54 3.97 -20.64
N GLY A 50 -2.67 3.26 -20.50
CA GLY A 50 -3.59 3.40 -19.39
C GLY A 50 -4.27 4.78 -19.38
N VAL A 51 -4.61 5.26 -18.17
CA VAL A 51 -5.26 6.57 -17.96
C VAL A 51 -4.19 7.68 -17.79
N ARG A 52 -3.29 7.80 -18.77
CA ARG A 52 -2.24 8.83 -18.77
C ARG A 52 -2.71 10.08 -19.54
N PRO A 53 -2.35 11.29 -19.06
CA PRO A 53 -2.60 12.51 -19.82
C PRO A 53 -1.78 12.53 -21.10
N GLY A 54 -2.33 13.14 -22.15
CA GLY A 54 -1.67 13.18 -23.46
C GLY A 54 -1.63 11.82 -24.17
N ARG A 55 -2.59 10.92 -23.92
CA ARG A 55 -2.77 9.70 -24.71
C ARG A 55 -2.86 10.06 -26.19
N ALA A 56 -1.88 9.60 -26.95
CA ALA A 56 -1.83 9.70 -28.40
C ALA A 56 -2.14 8.35 -29.03
N ASP A 57 -2.60 8.37 -30.28
CA ASP A 57 -2.79 7.16 -31.09
C ASP A 57 -1.45 6.57 -31.56
N VAL A 58 -0.47 7.45 -31.81
CA VAL A 58 0.86 7.12 -32.31
C VAL A 58 1.93 7.80 -31.46
N TYR A 59 2.93 7.01 -31.07
CA TYR A 59 4.12 7.43 -30.32
C TYR A 59 5.34 7.18 -31.19
N MET A 60 6.23 8.17 -31.27
CA MET A 60 7.44 8.13 -32.09
C MET A 60 8.58 8.87 -31.39
N LEU A 61 9.80 8.71 -31.88
CA LEU A 61 10.94 9.48 -31.37
C LEU A 61 10.72 10.97 -31.63
N PHE A 62 11.16 11.80 -30.68
CA PHE A 62 11.04 13.25 -30.77
C PHE A 62 11.69 13.81 -32.06
N ALA A 63 12.85 13.27 -32.43
CA ALA A 63 13.55 13.63 -33.67
C ALA A 63 12.73 13.32 -34.94
N ASP A 64 12.01 12.19 -34.96
CA ASP A 64 11.14 11.84 -36.09
C ASP A 64 9.90 12.73 -36.14
N ALA A 65 9.32 13.07 -34.99
CA ALA A 65 8.20 14.01 -34.91
C ALA A 65 8.59 15.40 -35.45
N GLU A 66 9.72 15.96 -35.01
CA GLU A 66 10.24 17.24 -35.50
C GLU A 66 10.46 17.21 -37.02
N ARG A 67 11.07 16.14 -37.53
CA ARG A 67 11.37 15.97 -38.96
C ARG A 67 10.10 16.01 -39.83
N ILE A 68 9.03 15.36 -39.39
CA ILE A 68 7.75 15.31 -40.11
C ILE A 68 7.00 16.64 -40.01
N ILE A 69 6.98 17.25 -38.81
CA ILE A 69 6.27 18.51 -38.55
C ILE A 69 6.92 19.68 -39.29
N ASN A 70 8.25 19.77 -39.26
CA ASN A 70 9.01 20.86 -39.86
C ASN A 70 8.83 20.98 -41.38
N ARG A 71 8.44 19.88 -42.05
CA ARG A 71 8.11 19.90 -43.49
C ARG A 71 6.78 20.61 -43.79
N ARG A 72 5.92 20.79 -42.79
CA ARG A 72 4.52 21.24 -42.95
C ARG A 72 4.26 22.62 -42.35
N ILE A 73 5.20 23.16 -41.60
CA ILE A 73 5.10 24.47 -40.97
C ILE A 73 6.11 25.44 -41.60
N ARG A 74 5.77 26.74 -41.59
CA ARG A 74 6.63 27.79 -42.15
C ARG A 74 7.85 28.10 -41.29
N ASN A 75 7.70 28.00 -39.97
CA ASN A 75 8.76 28.21 -39.00
C ASN A 75 9.13 26.85 -38.40
N PRO A 76 10.27 26.25 -38.74
CA PRO A 76 10.65 24.93 -38.21
C PRO A 76 10.85 25.00 -36.69
N LEU A 77 10.34 24.00 -35.99
CA LEU A 77 10.58 23.74 -34.58
C LEU A 77 12.02 23.25 -34.40
N PHE A 78 12.74 23.81 -33.42
CA PHE A 78 14.07 23.34 -33.05
C PHE A 78 14.13 23.11 -31.54
N HIS A 79 14.07 21.84 -31.14
CA HIS A 79 14.04 21.44 -29.73
C HIS A 79 12.88 22.09 -28.96
N GLU A 80 11.76 22.33 -29.64
CA GLU A 80 10.57 22.93 -29.05
C GLU A 80 9.56 21.84 -28.68
N ALA A 81 9.26 21.73 -27.38
CA ALA A 81 8.26 20.81 -26.87
C ALA A 81 7.00 21.58 -26.45
N ASN A 82 5.83 21.10 -26.90
CA ASN A 82 4.54 21.67 -26.49
C ASN A 82 4.13 21.20 -25.08
N ILE A 83 4.42 19.95 -24.73
CA ILE A 83 4.05 19.34 -23.45
C ILE A 83 5.25 18.56 -22.91
N ILE A 84 5.58 18.81 -21.65
CA ILE A 84 6.55 18.01 -20.89
C ILE A 84 5.77 17.20 -19.87
N LEU A 85 5.81 15.87 -20.01
CA LEU A 85 5.20 14.95 -19.05
C LEU A 85 6.22 14.67 -17.95
N ILE A 86 5.80 14.87 -16.70
CA ILE A 86 6.62 14.67 -15.52
C ILE A 86 5.95 13.61 -14.66
N GLU A 87 6.68 12.53 -14.39
CA GLU A 87 6.24 11.46 -13.51
C GLU A 87 6.79 11.70 -12.10
N ALA A 88 5.90 11.86 -11.13
CA ALA A 88 6.29 11.93 -9.73
C ALA A 88 6.63 10.53 -9.21
N ALA A 89 7.66 10.42 -8.38
CA ALA A 89 8.07 9.15 -7.78
C ALA A 89 6.97 8.49 -6.92
N SER A 90 6.05 9.28 -6.37
CA SER A 90 4.93 8.80 -5.57
C SER A 90 3.80 9.83 -5.50
N SER A 91 2.56 9.36 -5.30
CA SER A 91 1.41 10.23 -5.02
C SER A 91 1.59 11.09 -3.76
N LYS A 92 2.38 10.63 -2.78
CA LYS A 92 2.64 11.37 -1.53
C LYS A 92 3.43 12.66 -1.73
N VAL A 93 4.36 12.65 -2.70
CA VAL A 93 5.21 13.81 -3.01
C VAL A 93 4.65 14.65 -4.14
N HIS A 94 3.50 14.28 -4.71
CA HIS A 94 2.92 14.91 -5.89
C HIS A 94 2.73 16.43 -5.74
N ALA A 95 2.22 16.88 -4.59
CA ALA A 95 2.04 18.31 -4.32
C ALA A 95 3.38 19.07 -4.27
N GLN A 96 4.41 18.46 -3.66
CA GLN A 96 5.75 19.05 -3.59
C GLN A 96 6.40 19.05 -4.98
N ALA A 97 6.28 17.96 -5.74
CA ALA A 97 6.76 17.87 -7.11
C ALA A 97 6.12 18.94 -8.02
N ILE A 98 4.82 19.20 -7.89
CA ILE A 98 4.16 20.31 -8.61
C ILE A 98 4.79 21.65 -8.25
N SER A 99 5.02 21.90 -6.96
CA SER A 99 5.65 23.14 -6.49
C SER A 99 7.06 23.29 -7.06
N ASP A 100 7.87 22.23 -6.98
CA ASP A 100 9.25 22.21 -7.48
C ASP A 100 9.28 22.45 -9.00
N VAL A 101 8.43 21.76 -9.76
CA VAL A 101 8.30 21.98 -11.21
C VAL A 101 7.86 23.41 -11.52
N LYS A 102 6.90 23.96 -10.76
CA LYS A 102 6.47 25.35 -10.94
C LYS A 102 7.64 26.33 -10.75
N THR A 103 8.51 26.09 -9.77
CA THR A 103 9.70 26.92 -9.56
C THR A 103 10.74 26.78 -10.68
N LEU A 104 10.90 25.59 -11.25
CA LEU A 104 11.87 25.32 -12.30
C LEU A 104 11.44 25.87 -13.67
N VAL A 105 10.18 25.64 -14.05
CA VAL A 105 9.66 25.96 -15.39
C VAL A 105 9.16 27.40 -15.46
N GLN A 106 8.91 28.06 -14.31
CA GLN A 106 8.39 29.44 -14.22
C GLN A 106 7.16 29.67 -15.11
N SER A 107 6.32 28.64 -15.27
CA SER A 107 5.12 28.67 -16.11
C SER A 107 3.89 28.37 -15.27
N ASP A 108 2.78 29.04 -15.60
CA ASP A 108 1.48 28.81 -14.97
C ASP A 108 0.66 27.72 -15.70
N ALA A 109 1.14 27.20 -16.83
CA ALA A 109 0.48 26.15 -17.60
C ALA A 109 0.80 24.73 -17.10
N LEU A 110 0.73 24.51 -15.78
CA LEU A 110 0.97 23.21 -15.17
C LEU A 110 -0.36 22.49 -14.94
N VAL A 111 -0.58 21.40 -15.67
CA VAL A 111 -1.76 20.54 -15.51
C VAL A 111 -1.35 19.26 -14.81
N SER A 112 -1.99 18.97 -13.68
CA SER A 112 -1.71 17.79 -12.87
C SER A 112 -2.96 16.94 -12.72
N TYR A 113 -2.81 15.64 -12.94
CA TYR A 113 -3.84 14.63 -12.71
C TYR A 113 -3.55 13.91 -11.39
N GLY A 114 -3.70 14.64 -10.29
CA GLY A 114 -3.54 14.11 -8.93
C GLY A 114 -4.71 13.22 -8.52
N CYS A 115 -5.07 12.22 -9.34
CA CYS A 115 -6.30 11.43 -9.18
C CYS A 115 -6.34 10.60 -7.89
N TYR A 116 -5.19 10.36 -7.25
CA TYR A 116 -5.12 9.59 -6.00
C TYR A 116 -5.78 10.31 -4.82
N VAL A 117 -5.50 11.60 -4.62
CA VAL A 117 -5.96 12.35 -3.44
C VAL A 117 -7.50 12.42 -3.36
N PRO A 118 -8.22 12.93 -4.38
CA PRO A 118 -9.68 13.01 -4.34
C PRO A 118 -10.35 11.64 -4.37
N ALA A 119 -9.76 10.63 -5.02
CA ALA A 119 -10.29 9.26 -4.99
C ALA A 119 -10.15 8.64 -3.59
N SER A 120 -9.00 8.81 -2.94
CA SER A 120 -8.78 8.32 -1.57
C SER A 120 -9.68 9.02 -0.55
N GLU A 121 -9.95 10.31 -0.75
CA GLU A 121 -10.85 11.10 0.09
C GLU A 121 -12.32 10.70 -0.10
N ALA A 122 -12.76 10.51 -1.35
CA ALA A 122 -14.11 10.05 -1.67
C ALA A 122 -14.40 8.62 -1.16
N LEU A 123 -13.40 7.74 -1.19
CA LEU A 123 -13.48 6.40 -0.62
C LEU A 123 -13.36 6.39 0.91
N GLY A 124 -13.11 7.54 1.55
CA GLY A 124 -12.90 7.64 2.99
C GLY A 124 -11.62 6.94 3.49
N LEU A 125 -10.72 6.56 2.57
CA LEU A 125 -9.43 5.90 2.83
C LEU A 125 -8.36 6.94 3.19
N ASN A 126 -8.72 7.89 4.05
CA ASN A 126 -7.78 8.85 4.59
C ASN A 126 -6.89 8.17 5.64
N GLU A 127 -5.59 8.52 5.69
CA GLU A 127 -4.66 7.97 6.69
C GLU A 127 -5.22 8.15 8.12
N LYS A 128 -5.89 9.27 8.39
CA LYS A 128 -6.56 9.54 9.68
C LYS A 128 -7.65 8.53 10.04
N ASN A 129 -8.47 8.13 9.07
CA ASN A 129 -9.55 7.18 9.30
C ASN A 129 -8.99 5.78 9.58
N VAL A 130 -7.95 5.37 8.86
CA VAL A 130 -7.25 4.10 9.10
C VAL A 130 -6.69 4.04 10.52
N TRP A 131 -6.03 5.11 10.97
CA TRP A 131 -5.52 5.21 12.35
C TRP A 131 -6.64 5.20 13.40
N LEU A 132 -7.77 5.86 13.14
CA LEU A 132 -8.92 5.87 14.04
C LEU A 132 -9.56 4.47 14.16
N PHE A 133 -9.76 3.78 13.04
CA PHE A 133 -10.23 2.40 13.04
C PHE A 133 -9.26 1.46 13.75
N MET A 134 -7.95 1.63 13.53
CA MET A 134 -6.93 0.85 14.21
C MET A 134 -6.96 1.08 15.73
N ALA A 135 -7.09 2.33 16.18
CA ALA A 135 -7.19 2.65 17.61
C ALA A 135 -8.47 2.04 18.23
N LEU A 136 -9.60 2.10 17.53
CA LEU A 136 -10.87 1.57 18.01
C LEU A 136 -10.86 0.03 18.10
N VAL A 137 -10.48 -0.65 17.01
CA VAL A 137 -10.46 -2.12 16.95
C VAL A 137 -9.33 -2.68 17.82
N GLY A 138 -8.14 -2.09 17.73
CA GLY A 138 -6.99 -2.48 18.55
C GLY A 138 -7.24 -2.25 20.04
N GLY A 139 -7.83 -1.11 20.41
CA GLY A 139 -8.23 -0.81 21.78
C GLY A 139 -9.25 -1.81 22.32
N ALA A 140 -10.29 -2.12 21.55
CA ALA A 140 -11.28 -3.14 21.92
C ALA A 140 -10.63 -4.52 22.10
N ALA A 141 -9.75 -4.93 21.18
CA ALA A 141 -9.03 -6.20 21.26
C ALA A 141 -8.17 -6.31 22.52
N ILE A 142 -7.47 -5.24 22.91
CA ILE A 142 -6.68 -5.19 24.15
C ILE A 142 -7.61 -5.34 25.37
N LEU A 143 -8.76 -4.67 25.40
CA LEU A 143 -9.73 -4.81 26.49
C LEU A 143 -10.28 -6.24 26.60
N PHE A 144 -10.57 -6.88 25.47
CA PHE A 144 -10.95 -8.29 25.44
C PHE A 144 -9.83 -9.19 25.96
N ALA A 145 -8.59 -8.96 25.54
CA ALA A 145 -7.43 -9.70 26.04
C ALA A 145 -7.28 -9.56 27.57
N VAL A 146 -7.41 -8.34 28.11
CA VAL A 146 -7.40 -8.11 29.57
C VAL A 146 -8.49 -8.93 30.24
N LYS A 147 -9.73 -8.86 29.76
CA LYS A 147 -10.86 -9.60 30.35
C LYS A 147 -10.60 -11.11 30.38
N THR A 148 -10.14 -11.68 29.27
CA THR A 148 -9.88 -13.11 29.16
C THR A 148 -8.74 -13.55 30.08
N GLN A 149 -7.65 -12.77 30.14
CA GLN A 149 -6.52 -13.08 31.01
C GLN A 149 -6.88 -12.96 32.50
N VAL A 150 -7.69 -11.96 32.87
CA VAL A 150 -8.25 -11.84 34.23
C VAL A 150 -9.08 -13.08 34.58
N SER A 151 -9.96 -13.54 33.68
CA SER A 151 -10.75 -14.76 33.89
C SER A 151 -9.86 -15.99 34.12
N SER A 152 -8.86 -16.20 33.26
CA SER A 152 -7.94 -17.34 33.36
C SER A 152 -7.15 -17.34 34.68
N VAL A 153 -6.72 -16.17 35.15
CA VAL A 153 -6.02 -16.03 36.43
C VAL A 153 -6.94 -16.29 37.62
N ILE A 154 -8.21 -15.88 37.54
CA ILE A 154 -9.21 -16.15 38.58
C ILE A 154 -9.45 -17.67 38.72
N GLU A 155 -9.55 -18.40 37.60
CA GLU A 155 -9.74 -19.85 37.61
C GLU A 155 -8.56 -20.59 38.27
N ARG A 156 -7.33 -20.14 38.02
CA ARG A 156 -6.10 -20.77 38.57
C ARG A 156 -5.65 -20.16 39.90
N ARG A 157 -6.42 -19.25 40.49
CA ARG A 157 -6.04 -18.47 41.69
C ARG A 157 -5.65 -19.34 42.90
N ARG A 158 -6.30 -20.50 43.09
CA ARG A 158 -5.96 -21.45 44.17
C ARG A 158 -4.54 -22.00 44.02
N GLN A 159 -4.13 -22.35 42.81
CA GLN A 159 -2.78 -22.87 42.53
C GLN A 159 -1.72 -21.80 42.80
N LEU A 160 -1.99 -20.55 42.39
CA LEU A 160 -1.11 -19.41 42.65
C LEU A 160 -0.99 -19.08 44.15
N ALA A 161 -2.08 -19.22 44.91
CA ALA A 161 -2.06 -19.04 46.37
C ALA A 161 -1.23 -20.13 47.07
N ILE A 162 -1.33 -21.39 46.63
CA ILE A 162 -0.53 -22.51 47.15
C ILE A 162 0.97 -22.28 46.88
N LEU A 163 1.35 -21.87 45.67
CA LEU A 163 2.75 -21.56 45.33
C LEU A 163 3.33 -20.47 46.24
N ARG A 164 2.55 -19.40 46.50
CA ARG A 164 2.94 -18.33 47.43
C ARG A 164 3.04 -18.81 48.88
N ALA A 165 2.17 -19.72 49.31
CA ALA A 165 2.23 -20.31 50.66
C ALA A 165 3.48 -21.19 50.88
N ILE A 166 3.99 -21.82 49.82
CA ILE A 166 5.23 -22.64 49.86
C ILE A 166 6.49 -21.75 49.75
N GLY A 167 6.36 -20.44 49.60
CA GLY A 167 7.46 -19.47 49.67
C GLY A 167 7.86 -18.83 48.33
N TRP A 168 7.06 -18.99 47.26
CA TRP A 168 7.33 -18.29 46.00
C TRP A 168 7.20 -16.77 46.17
N LYS A 169 8.21 -16.04 45.69
CA LYS A 169 8.21 -14.57 45.68
C LYS A 169 7.17 -14.05 44.69
N ASN A 170 6.48 -12.96 45.05
CA ASN A 170 5.49 -12.30 44.17
C ASN A 170 6.03 -12.00 42.77
N ARG A 171 7.32 -11.64 42.66
CA ARG A 171 7.97 -11.36 41.36
C ARG A 171 8.02 -12.57 40.43
N VAL A 172 8.18 -13.78 40.97
CA VAL A 172 8.24 -15.02 40.17
C VAL A 172 6.86 -15.35 39.60
N VAL A 173 5.81 -15.22 40.42
CA VAL A 173 4.43 -15.42 39.99
C VAL A 173 4.02 -14.41 38.91
N VAL A 174 4.40 -13.14 39.08
CA VAL A 174 4.14 -12.08 38.09
C VAL A 174 4.89 -12.33 36.80
N ALA A 175 6.18 -12.72 36.89
CA ALA A 175 6.98 -13.04 35.71
C ALA A 175 6.38 -14.22 34.93
N GLN A 176 5.88 -15.24 35.62
CA GLN A 176 5.22 -16.39 34.99
C GLN A 176 3.96 -15.96 34.22
N ILE A 177 3.07 -15.17 34.84
CA ILE A 177 1.86 -14.66 34.17
C ILE A 177 2.25 -13.78 32.98
N PHE A 178 3.23 -12.89 33.16
CA PHE A 178 3.74 -12.05 32.08
C PHE A 178 4.28 -12.86 30.90
N THR A 179 5.03 -13.94 31.16
CA THR A 179 5.54 -14.82 30.10
C THR A 179 4.42 -15.56 29.39
N GLU A 180 3.34 -15.98 30.09
CA GLU A 180 2.16 -16.58 29.47
C GLU A 180 1.48 -15.58 28.53
N SER A 181 1.28 -14.34 28.98
CA SER A 181 0.72 -13.25 28.18
C SER A 181 1.59 -12.90 26.97
N LEU A 182 2.91 -12.85 27.13
CA LEU A 182 3.85 -12.57 26.04
C LEU A 182 3.79 -13.67 24.97
N LEU A 183 3.81 -14.94 25.38
CA LEU A 183 3.71 -16.07 24.44
C LEU A 183 2.38 -16.02 23.69
N LEU A 184 1.27 -15.80 24.38
CA LEU A 184 -0.05 -15.66 23.75
C LEU A 184 -0.09 -14.48 22.76
N ALA A 185 0.54 -13.34 23.09
CA ALA A 185 0.62 -12.19 22.21
C ALA A 185 1.44 -12.49 20.94
N VAL A 186 2.58 -13.18 21.08
CA VAL A 186 3.44 -13.57 19.95
C VAL A 186 2.74 -14.57 19.04
N PHE A 187 2.18 -15.65 19.60
CA PHE A 187 1.45 -16.64 18.80
C PHE A 187 0.20 -16.06 18.14
N GLY A 188 -0.54 -15.21 18.86
CA GLY A 188 -1.69 -14.49 18.31
C GLY A 188 -1.30 -13.55 17.17
N CYS A 189 -0.16 -12.85 17.29
CA CYS A 189 0.36 -12.00 16.22
C CYS A 189 0.73 -12.81 14.96
N ILE A 190 1.43 -13.93 15.12
CA ILE A 190 1.80 -14.82 14.01
C ILE A 190 0.55 -15.40 13.33
N ALA A 191 -0.38 -15.94 14.13
CA ALA A 191 -1.63 -16.50 13.61
C ALA A 191 -2.48 -15.44 12.89
N GLY A 192 -2.61 -14.24 13.49
CA GLY A 192 -3.33 -13.12 12.88
C GLY A 192 -2.71 -12.66 11.57
N ALA A 193 -1.37 -12.57 11.49
CA ALA A 193 -0.66 -12.23 10.26
C ALA A 193 -0.89 -13.27 9.16
N LEU A 194 -0.87 -14.55 9.50
CA LEU A 194 -1.15 -15.64 8.55
C LEU A 194 -2.60 -15.62 8.06
N ILE A 195 -3.57 -15.36 8.95
CA ILE A 195 -4.98 -15.23 8.57
C ILE A 195 -5.18 -14.03 7.65
N ALA A 196 -4.57 -12.88 7.96
CA ALA A 196 -4.63 -11.69 7.13
C ALA A 196 -4.01 -11.94 5.74
N TRP A 197 -2.86 -12.60 5.69
CA TRP A 197 -2.21 -12.99 4.43
C TRP A 197 -3.12 -13.89 3.59
N CYS A 198 -3.70 -14.93 4.20
CA CYS A 198 -4.60 -15.84 3.51
C CYS A 198 -5.87 -15.13 3.01
N ALA A 199 -6.44 -14.25 3.82
CA ALA A 199 -7.61 -13.45 3.44
C ALA A 199 -7.33 -12.54 2.25
N LEU A 200 -6.15 -11.90 2.18
CA LEU A 200 -5.74 -11.06 1.04
C LEU A 200 -5.59 -11.86 -0.27
N GLN A 201 -5.22 -13.13 -0.19
CA GLN A 201 -5.10 -14.01 -1.36
C GLN A 201 -6.46 -14.59 -1.80
N LEU A 202 -7.34 -14.88 -0.85
CA LEU A 202 -8.63 -15.54 -1.10
C LEU A 202 -9.76 -14.56 -1.46
N LEU A 203 -9.67 -13.30 -1.03
CA LEU A 203 -10.69 -12.29 -1.31
C LEU A 203 -10.35 -11.54 -2.60
N PRO A 204 -11.12 -11.69 -3.70
CA PRO A 204 -10.96 -10.87 -4.89
C PRO A 204 -11.50 -9.46 -4.63
N LEU A 205 -10.71 -8.65 -3.91
CA LEU A 205 -11.04 -7.27 -3.56
C LEU A 205 -11.42 -6.43 -4.79
N THR A 206 -10.83 -6.74 -5.95
CA THR A 206 -11.14 -6.12 -7.25
C THR A 206 -12.58 -6.37 -7.70
N SER A 207 -13.08 -7.60 -7.56
CA SER A 207 -14.48 -7.92 -7.90
C SER A 207 -15.49 -7.37 -6.88
N LEU A 208 -15.09 -7.25 -5.62
CA LEU A 208 -15.97 -6.82 -4.53
C LEU A 208 -16.17 -5.29 -4.52
N LEU A 209 -15.14 -4.55 -4.95
CA LEU A 209 -15.15 -3.09 -5.06
C LEU A 209 -15.52 -2.58 -6.47
N GLY A 210 -15.68 -3.48 -7.44
CA GLY A 210 -15.97 -3.11 -8.83
C GLY A 210 -14.82 -2.36 -9.53
N ILE A 211 -13.59 -2.48 -9.00
CA ILE A 211 -12.41 -1.79 -9.51
C ILE A 211 -11.66 -2.77 -10.43
N SER A 212 -11.67 -2.47 -11.72
CA SER A 212 -10.96 -3.26 -12.76
C SER A 212 -9.45 -3.06 -12.78
N ALA A 213 -8.91 -2.26 -11.86
CA ALA A 213 -7.48 -2.03 -11.73
C ALA A 213 -6.86 -3.10 -10.83
N GLU A 214 -5.75 -3.68 -11.28
CA GLU A 214 -4.87 -4.47 -10.42
C GLU A 214 -4.43 -3.57 -9.28
N VAL A 215 -4.87 -3.86 -8.04
CA VAL A 215 -4.38 -3.18 -6.85
C VAL A 215 -3.11 -3.91 -6.44
N PRO A 216 -1.91 -3.37 -6.72
CA PRO A 216 -0.69 -4.03 -6.31
C PRO A 216 -0.68 -4.10 -4.79
N LEU A 217 -0.65 -5.33 -4.26
CA LEU A 217 -0.52 -5.61 -2.83
C LEU A 217 0.91 -5.25 -2.39
N THR A 218 1.14 -3.95 -2.23
CA THR A 218 2.42 -3.43 -1.73
C THR A 218 2.41 -3.53 -0.20
N ILE A 219 3.16 -4.50 0.32
CA ILE A 219 3.37 -4.62 1.76
C ILE A 219 4.43 -3.61 2.16
N ASN A 220 4.02 -2.61 2.93
CA ASN A 220 4.98 -1.71 3.56
C ASN A 220 5.61 -2.41 4.77
N TRP A 221 6.89 -2.76 4.66
CA TRP A 221 7.63 -3.44 5.73
C TRP A 221 7.70 -2.62 7.02
N GLN A 222 7.85 -1.30 6.92
CA GLN A 222 7.93 -0.40 8.07
C GLN A 222 6.61 -0.37 8.85
N LEU A 223 5.47 -0.32 8.16
CA LEU A 223 4.15 -0.41 8.80
C LEU A 223 3.96 -1.77 9.48
N MET A 224 4.41 -2.85 8.86
CA MET A 224 4.29 -4.19 9.44
C MET A 224 5.05 -4.32 10.76
N GLN A 225 6.26 -3.77 10.85
CA GLN A 225 7.03 -3.74 12.10
C GLN A 225 6.32 -2.96 13.21
N VAL A 226 5.75 -1.78 12.89
CA VAL A 226 4.99 -0.96 13.85
C VAL A 226 3.76 -1.71 14.36
N LEU A 227 3.04 -2.40 13.48
CA LEU A 227 1.85 -3.18 13.85
C LEU A 227 2.18 -4.40 14.71
N ILE A 228 3.26 -5.12 14.39
CA ILE A 228 3.73 -6.25 15.21
C ILE A 228 4.12 -5.75 16.60
N LEU A 229 4.88 -4.65 16.67
CA LEU A 229 5.28 -4.06 17.94
C LEU A 229 4.04 -3.64 18.76
N PHE A 230 3.07 -2.98 18.12
CA PHE A 230 1.82 -2.59 18.77
C PHE A 230 1.04 -3.81 19.30
N ALA A 231 0.92 -4.87 18.50
CA ALA A 231 0.19 -6.08 18.89
C ALA A 231 0.85 -6.79 20.08
N VAL A 232 2.17 -6.99 20.02
CA VAL A 232 2.92 -7.67 21.08
C VAL A 232 2.94 -6.84 22.37
N THR A 233 3.21 -5.54 22.27
CA THR A 233 3.21 -4.66 23.45
C THR A 233 1.82 -4.53 24.06
N GLY A 234 0.78 -4.34 23.24
CA GLY A 234 -0.61 -4.26 23.68
C GLY A 234 -1.08 -5.54 24.38
N GLY A 235 -0.81 -6.71 23.78
CA GLY A 235 -1.16 -8.01 24.36
C GLY A 235 -0.40 -8.34 25.65
N THR A 236 0.85 -7.90 25.74
CA THR A 236 1.69 -8.08 26.93
C THR A 236 1.26 -7.15 28.07
N ILE A 237 0.98 -5.88 27.77
CA ILE A 237 0.45 -4.89 28.73
C ILE A 237 -0.91 -5.35 29.27
N ALA A 238 -1.74 -5.96 28.43
CA ALA A 238 -3.01 -6.53 28.85
C ALA A 238 -2.85 -7.57 29.98
N GLY A 239 -1.72 -8.31 30.01
CA GLY A 239 -1.40 -9.30 31.04
C GLY A 239 -0.79 -8.77 32.31
N LEU A 240 -0.24 -7.56 32.29
CA LEU A 240 0.22 -6.89 33.51
C LEU A 240 -0.92 -6.60 34.47
N VAL A 241 -2.11 -6.26 33.96
CA VAL A 241 -3.30 -5.95 34.77
C VAL A 241 -3.66 -7.12 35.71
N PRO A 242 -3.91 -8.36 35.22
CA PRO A 242 -4.16 -9.48 36.10
C PRO A 242 -2.95 -9.87 36.94
N ALA A 243 -1.72 -9.77 36.41
CA ALA A 243 -0.51 -10.11 37.16
C ALA A 243 -0.36 -9.27 38.44
N VAL A 244 -0.64 -7.96 38.37
CA VAL A 244 -0.64 -7.07 39.54
C VAL A 244 -1.82 -7.37 40.47
N SER A 245 -2.98 -7.73 39.93
CA SER A 245 -4.17 -8.06 40.73
C SER A 245 -3.94 -9.23 41.70
N VAL A 246 -3.11 -10.22 41.31
CA VAL A 246 -2.76 -11.38 42.16
C VAL A 246 -1.91 -10.99 43.35
N ILE A 247 -0.97 -10.05 43.18
CA ILE A 247 -0.07 -9.60 44.25
C ILE A 247 -0.87 -8.94 45.38
N ARG A 248 -1.90 -8.16 45.02
CA ARG A 248 -2.74 -7.40 45.96
C ARG A 248 -3.66 -8.28 46.81
N GLN A 249 -3.77 -9.57 46.50
CA GLN A 249 -4.63 -10.49 47.23
C GLN A 249 -3.85 -11.26 48.29
N ASN A 250 -4.42 -11.34 49.50
CA ASN A 250 -3.82 -12.06 50.62
C ASN A 250 -4.00 -13.57 50.45
N PRO A 251 -2.92 -14.37 50.38
CA PRO A 251 -3.01 -15.82 50.13
C PRO A 251 -3.92 -16.56 51.13
N ALA A 252 -3.83 -16.18 52.40
CA ALA A 252 -4.64 -16.77 53.47
C ALA A 252 -6.15 -16.48 53.31
N GLU A 253 -6.51 -15.31 52.79
CA GLU A 253 -7.91 -14.94 52.60
C GLU A 253 -8.51 -15.63 51.37
N VAL A 254 -7.70 -15.85 50.32
CA VAL A 254 -8.11 -16.64 49.15
C VAL A 254 -8.43 -18.08 49.52
N LEU A 255 -7.62 -18.69 50.39
CA LEU A 255 -7.82 -20.07 50.87
C LEU A 255 -8.97 -20.19 51.87
N ARG A 256 -9.41 -19.09 52.49
CA ARG A 256 -10.50 -19.06 53.48
C ARG A 256 -11.87 -18.75 52.87
N ARG A 257 -11.92 -18.02 51.74
CA ARG A 257 -13.17 -17.60 51.07
C ARG A 257 -13.75 -18.63 50.09
N ILE A 258 -13.10 -19.77 49.92
CA ILE A 258 -13.47 -20.84 48.98
C ILE A 258 -13.54 -22.14 49.76
#